data_AF-A0A523Y9H6-F1
#
_entry.id   AF-A0A523Y9H6-F1
#
_cell.length_a   1.000
_cell.length_b   1.000
_cell.length_c   1.000
_cell.angle_alpha   90.00
_cell.angle_beta   90.00
_cell.angle_gamma   90.00
#
_symmetry.space_group_name_H-M   'P 1'
#
loop_
_entity.id
_entity.type
_entity.pdbx_description
1 polymer ?
#
loop_
_entity_poly.entity_id
_entity_poly.type
_entity_poly.pdbx_seq_one_letter_code
_entity_poly.pdbx_strand_id
1 'polypeptide(L)'
;MLKKTFSFFILFLCLAYFITSGTAFSSVLREADKIYIVDQTGERWDVTQAKSIGFDPHRFQYGIGREAFTPLDESYLSDDTFFVSRGLRVIGVTVGTEAHAYSVPKLRRHEIANTTIDSRPIAVGY
;
A
#
# COMPACT_ATOMS: atom_id res chain seq x y z
N MET A 1 -41.01 -3.38 18.75
CA MET A 1 -40.02 -4.49 18.82
C MET A 1 -39.18 -4.62 17.55
N LEU A 2 -39.75 -4.50 16.35
CA LEU A 2 -39.06 -4.66 15.06
C LEU A 2 -37.82 -3.75 14.84
N LYS A 3 -37.84 -2.50 15.33
CA LYS A 3 -36.68 -1.58 15.22
C LYS A 3 -35.48 -2.01 16.07
N LYS A 4 -35.73 -2.61 17.24
CA LYS A 4 -34.65 -3.10 18.12
C LYS A 4 -34.00 -4.35 17.54
N THR A 5 -34.79 -5.28 17.02
CA THR A 5 -34.28 -6.49 16.35
C THR A 5 -33.50 -6.16 15.07
N PHE A 6 -33.94 -5.15 14.31
CA PHE A 6 -33.21 -4.66 13.13
C PHE A 6 -31.86 -4.02 13.49
N SER A 7 -31.80 -3.25 14.59
CA SER A 7 -30.55 -2.67 15.08
C SER A 7 -29.53 -3.72 15.53
N PHE A 8 -29.98 -4.79 16.19
CA PHE A 8 -29.10 -5.90 16.57
C PHE A 8 -28.59 -6.69 15.36
N PHE A 9 -29.41 -6.83 14.32
CA PHE A 9 -29.02 -7.48 13.07
C PHE A 9 -27.92 -6.71 12.33
N ILE A 10 -28.03 -5.37 12.25
CA ILE A 10 -26.96 -4.52 11.67
C ILE A 10 -25.68 -4.62 12.48
N LEU A 11 -25.77 -4.55 13.81
CA LEU A 11 -24.59 -4.68 14.69
C LEU A 11 -23.89 -6.03 14.50
N PHE A 12 -24.66 -7.11 14.38
CA PHE A 12 -24.13 -8.44 14.10
C PHE A 12 -23.46 -8.54 12.72
N LEU A 13 -24.06 -7.93 11.69
CA LEU A 13 -23.47 -7.84 10.34
C LEU A 13 -22.16 -7.05 10.33
N CYS A 14 -22.11 -5.91 11.03
CA CYS A 14 -20.87 -5.14 11.17
C CYS A 14 -19.80 -5.95 11.91
N LEU A 15 -20.17 -6.64 13.00
CA LEU A 15 -19.23 -7.47 13.75
C LEU A 15 -18.70 -8.65 12.93
N ALA A 16 -19.58 -9.33 12.19
CA ALA A 16 -19.20 -10.39 11.26
C ALA A 16 -18.26 -9.87 10.16
N TYR A 17 -18.55 -8.69 9.60
CA TYR A 17 -17.67 -8.04 8.62
C TYR A 17 -16.27 -7.77 9.21
N PHE A 18 -16.18 -7.22 10.42
CA PHE A 18 -14.89 -7.00 11.10
C PHE A 18 -14.11 -8.30 11.36
N ILE A 19 -14.79 -9.40 11.71
CA ILE A 19 -14.14 -10.71 11.92
C ILE A 19 -13.60 -11.28 10.60
N THR A 20 -14.26 -11.00 9.47
CA THR A 20 -13.83 -11.47 8.13
C THR A 20 -12.87 -10.51 7.41
N SER A 21 -12.60 -9.33 7.98
CA SER A 21 -11.71 -8.33 7.41
C SER A 21 -10.25 -8.75 7.64
N GLY A 22 -9.79 -9.65 6.79
CA GLY A 22 -8.40 -10.02 6.50
C GLY A 22 -7.35 -9.62 7.53
N THR A 23 -7.10 -10.49 8.51
CA THR A 23 -5.73 -10.67 8.96
C THR A 23 -4.92 -11.09 7.74
N ALA A 24 -3.96 -10.27 7.30
CA ALA A 24 -2.97 -10.69 6.31
C ALA A 24 -2.27 -11.93 6.88
N PHE A 25 -2.67 -13.11 6.43
CA PHE A 25 -2.09 -14.36 6.90
C PHE A 25 -0.96 -14.74 5.95
N SER A 26 0.23 -14.87 6.51
CA SER A 26 1.33 -15.56 5.86
C SER A 26 1.23 -16.99 6.27
N SER A 27 1.52 -17.83 5.30
CA SER A 27 1.82 -19.22 5.57
C SER A 27 3.32 -19.42 5.44
N VAL A 28 3.88 -20.15 6.39
CA VAL A 28 5.24 -20.67 6.27
C VAL A 28 5.15 -22.03 5.58
N LEU A 29 5.71 -22.13 4.38
CA LEU A 29 5.81 -23.38 3.64
C LEU A 29 7.19 -23.99 3.85
N ARG A 30 7.22 -25.31 4.05
CA ARG A 30 8.45 -26.09 4.15
C ARG A 30 8.45 -27.10 3.01
N GLU A 31 9.38 -26.94 2.08
CA GLU A 31 9.50 -27.79 0.90
C GLU A 31 10.96 -28.23 0.77
N ALA A 32 11.21 -29.54 0.91
CA ALA A 32 12.56 -30.11 0.99
C ALA A 32 13.43 -29.39 2.05
N ASP A 33 14.55 -28.80 1.63
CA ASP A 33 15.50 -28.07 2.49
C ASP A 33 15.25 -26.56 2.51
N LYS A 34 14.13 -26.10 1.95
CA LYS A 34 13.79 -24.68 1.86
C LYS A 34 12.60 -24.31 2.73
N ILE A 35 12.68 -23.09 3.27
CA ILE A 35 11.61 -22.48 4.05
C ILE A 35 11.18 -21.22 3.32
N TYR A 36 9.89 -21.15 3.00
CA TYR A 36 9.28 -20.01 2.36
C TYR A 36 8.27 -19.34 3.26
N ILE A 37 8.15 -18.04 3.10
CA ILE A 37 7.00 -17.25 3.54
C ILE A 37 6.16 -16.97 2.31
N VAL A 38 4.86 -17.22 2.41
CA VAL A 38 3.90 -16.81 1.37
C VAL A 38 3.29 -15.49 1.80
N ASP A 39 3.44 -14.45 0.98
CA ASP A 39 2.82 -13.16 1.27
C ASP A 39 1.32 -13.13 0.89
N GLN A 40 0.68 -11.98 1.08
CA GLN A 40 -0.75 -11.82 0.80
C GLN A 40 -1.11 -11.87 -0.70
N THR A 41 -0.15 -11.74 -1.61
CA THR A 41 -0.37 -11.89 -3.05
C THR A 41 -0.16 -13.33 -3.51
N GLY A 42 0.34 -14.20 -2.62
CA GLY A 42 0.67 -15.59 -2.91
C GLY A 42 2.12 -15.80 -3.33
N GLU A 43 2.95 -14.75 -3.30
CA GLU A 43 4.36 -14.86 -3.65
C GLU A 43 5.15 -15.56 -2.56
N ARG A 44 6.11 -16.40 -2.97
CA ARG A 44 7.00 -17.17 -2.09
C ARG A 44 8.34 -16.46 -1.90
N TRP A 45 8.66 -16.16 -0.64
CA TRP A 45 9.91 -15.57 -0.22
C TRP A 45 10.79 -16.62 0.46
N ASP A 46 11.93 -16.97 -0.13
CA ASP A 46 12.89 -17.91 0.45
C ASP A 46 13.59 -17.28 1.66
N VAL A 47 13.31 -17.80 2.85
CA VAL A 47 13.88 -17.34 4.12
C VAL A 47 14.77 -18.40 4.78
N THR A 48 15.25 -19.37 4.00
CA THR A 48 16.07 -20.49 4.50
C THR A 48 17.32 -19.99 5.23
N GLN A 49 18.03 -19.02 4.65
CA GLN A 49 19.21 -18.42 5.27
C GLN A 49 18.87 -17.66 6.55
N ALA A 50 17.74 -16.95 6.60
CA ALA A 50 17.34 -16.25 7.82
C ALA A 50 17.00 -17.25 8.93
N LYS A 51 16.37 -18.39 8.61
CA LYS A 51 16.15 -19.45 9.59
C LYS A 51 17.48 -20.00 10.12
N SER A 52 18.47 -20.23 9.25
CA SER A 52 19.75 -20.82 9.64
C SER A 52 20.55 -19.94 10.62
N ILE A 53 20.36 -18.62 10.57
CA ILE A 53 20.97 -17.66 11.50
C ILE A 53 20.09 -17.31 12.71
N GLY A 54 18.98 -18.05 12.92
CA GLY A 54 18.19 -18.00 14.16
C GLY A 54 16.88 -17.21 14.09
N PHE A 55 16.49 -16.65 12.94
CA PHE A 55 15.20 -15.98 12.81
C PHE A 55 14.04 -16.99 12.81
N ASP A 56 12.86 -16.55 13.28
CA ASP A 56 11.63 -17.32 13.25
C ASP A 56 10.76 -16.92 12.04
N PRO A 57 10.58 -17.81 11.03
CA PRO A 57 9.75 -17.55 9.85
C PRO A 57 8.33 -17.07 10.17
N HIS A 58 7.76 -17.49 11.29
CA HIS A 58 6.40 -17.09 11.69
C HIS A 58 6.31 -15.65 12.21
N ARG A 59 7.45 -15.01 12.50
CA ARG A 59 7.52 -13.63 13.02
C ARG A 59 7.90 -12.60 11.98
N PHE A 60 8.20 -13.04 10.76
CA PHE A 60 8.45 -12.12 9.67
C PHE A 60 7.17 -11.34 9.37
N GLN A 61 7.30 -10.02 9.43
CA GLN A 61 6.36 -9.14 8.78
C GLN A 61 6.81 -9.03 7.32
N TYR A 62 6.00 -9.59 6.45
CA TYR A 62 6.10 -9.39 5.01
C TYR A 62 5.12 -8.26 4.71
N GLY A 63 5.58 -7.29 3.91
CA GLY A 63 4.76 -6.15 3.56
C GLY A 63 3.54 -6.56 2.74
N ILE A 64 2.99 -5.60 2.01
CA ILE A 64 1.82 -5.83 1.14
C ILE A 64 2.08 -6.76 -0.07
N GLY A 65 3.30 -7.28 -0.22
CA GLY A 65 3.75 -8.10 -1.33
C GLY A 65 4.57 -7.32 -2.36
N ARG A 66 5.29 -8.03 -3.24
CA ARG A 66 6.04 -7.41 -4.34
C ARG A 66 5.07 -6.70 -5.28
N GLU A 67 5.49 -5.54 -5.80
CA GLU A 67 4.70 -4.74 -6.75
C GLU A 67 3.31 -4.32 -6.26
N ALA A 68 2.99 -4.53 -4.98
CA ALA A 68 1.68 -4.18 -4.44
C ALA A 68 1.46 -2.66 -4.35
N PHE A 69 2.52 -1.85 -4.48
CA PHE A 69 2.46 -0.47 -4.94
C PHE A 69 3.45 -0.28 -6.11
N THR A 70 2.98 0.31 -7.20
CA THR A 70 3.84 0.77 -8.30
C THR A 70 4.42 2.13 -7.91
N PRO A 71 5.75 2.34 -7.96
CA PRO A 71 6.35 3.64 -7.70
C PRO A 71 5.73 4.73 -8.59
N LEU A 72 5.47 5.90 -8.01
CA LEU A 72 5.05 7.06 -8.79
C LEU A 72 6.28 7.69 -9.44
N ASP A 73 6.24 7.81 -10.77
CA ASP A 73 7.20 8.49 -11.62
C ASP A 73 6.54 9.54 -12.53
N GLU A 74 7.29 10.11 -13.45
CA GLU A 74 6.85 11.16 -14.37
C GLU A 74 5.75 10.70 -15.35
N SER A 75 5.62 9.40 -15.62
CA SER A 75 4.55 8.88 -16.49
C SER A 75 3.16 9.09 -15.87
N TYR A 76 3.10 9.35 -14.57
CA TYR A 76 1.87 9.65 -13.85
C TYR A 76 1.53 11.15 -13.79
N LEU A 77 2.38 12.02 -14.34
CA LEU A 77 2.10 13.44 -14.51
C LEU A 77 1.23 13.64 -15.76
N SER A 78 0.38 14.65 -15.70
CA SER A 78 -0.50 15.01 -16.81
C SER A 78 -0.58 16.52 -16.92
N ASP A 79 -0.41 17.00 -18.15
CA ASP A 79 -0.65 18.40 -18.53
C ASP A 79 -2.13 18.67 -18.86
N ASP A 80 -2.99 17.65 -18.70
CA ASP A 80 -4.41 17.81 -18.93
C ASP A 80 -5.02 18.71 -17.84
N THR A 81 -5.58 19.83 -18.28
CA THR A 81 -6.22 20.81 -17.41
C THR A 81 -7.72 20.53 -17.23
N PHE A 82 -8.27 19.52 -17.92
CA PHE A 82 -9.67 19.19 -17.85
C PHE A 82 -10.01 18.51 -16.51
N PHE A 83 -10.76 19.24 -15.68
CA PHE A 83 -11.43 18.78 -14.46
C PHE A 83 -10.54 18.40 -13.27
N VAL A 84 -9.77 19.35 -12.76
CA VAL A 84 -9.30 19.28 -11.36
C VAL A 84 -10.47 19.58 -10.41
N SER A 85 -10.86 18.61 -9.58
CA SER A 85 -11.95 18.77 -8.61
C SER A 85 -11.71 19.97 -7.69
N ARG A 86 -12.74 20.80 -7.50
CA ARG A 86 -12.69 21.95 -6.59
C ARG A 86 -12.47 21.43 -5.17
N GLY A 87 -11.33 21.77 -4.58
CA GLY A 87 -10.94 21.31 -3.23
C GLY A 87 -9.99 20.11 -3.20
N LEU A 88 -9.49 19.64 -4.35
CA LEU A 88 -8.41 18.66 -4.39
C LEU A 88 -7.18 19.22 -3.63
N ARG A 89 -6.77 18.52 -2.56
CA ARG A 89 -5.54 18.84 -1.84
C ARG A 89 -4.34 18.38 -2.67
N VAL A 90 -3.39 19.29 -2.84
CA VAL A 90 -2.14 19.02 -3.58
C VAL A 90 -0.93 19.51 -2.78
N ILE A 91 0.22 18.91 -3.04
CA ILE A 91 1.54 19.46 -2.69
C ILE A 91 2.10 20.05 -3.98
N GLY A 92 2.32 21.37 -4.00
CA GLY A 92 2.95 22.04 -5.13
C GLY A 92 4.46 22.17 -4.90
N VAL A 93 5.25 21.87 -5.93
CA VAL A 93 6.71 22.05 -5.93
C VAL A 93 7.10 22.83 -7.17
N THR A 94 8.01 23.79 -7.04
CA THR A 94 8.51 24.58 -8.16
C THR A 94 10.02 24.72 -8.09
N VAL A 95 10.67 24.62 -9.25
CA VAL A 95 12.10 24.88 -9.44
C VAL A 95 12.23 25.73 -10.70
N GLY A 96 12.77 26.95 -10.55
CA GLY A 96 12.89 27.88 -11.67
C GLY A 96 11.52 28.25 -12.26
N THR A 97 11.30 27.92 -13.52
CA THR A 97 10.03 28.17 -14.25
C THR A 97 9.12 26.95 -14.32
N GLU A 98 9.57 25.80 -13.80
CA GLU A 98 8.83 24.54 -13.85
C GLU A 98 8.14 24.29 -12.51
N ALA A 99 6.93 23.74 -12.57
CA ALA A 99 6.11 23.48 -11.39
C ALA A 99 5.29 22.20 -11.57
N HIS A 100 5.29 21.35 -10.54
CA HIS A 100 4.46 20.16 -10.45
C HIS A 100 3.49 20.26 -9.27
N ALA A 101 2.33 19.62 -9.42
CA ALA A 101 1.34 19.48 -8.37
C ALA A 101 1.02 18.01 -8.13
N TYR A 102 1.23 17.55 -6.89
CA TYR A 102 1.04 16.15 -6.50
C TYR A 102 -0.24 15.99 -5.67
N SER A 103 -1.16 15.15 -6.13
CA SER A 103 -2.41 14.83 -5.42
C SER A 103 -2.13 14.18 -4.07
N VAL A 104 -2.58 14.81 -2.98
CA VAL A 104 -2.48 14.26 -1.62
C VAL A 104 -3.20 12.91 -1.49
N PRO A 105 -4.45 12.73 -2.01
CA PRO A 105 -5.10 11.42 -2.01
C PRO A 105 -4.30 10.31 -2.70
N LYS A 106 -3.53 10.64 -3.74
CA LYS A 106 -2.68 9.69 -4.47
C LYS A 106 -1.42 9.36 -3.68
N LEU A 107 -0.75 10.38 -3.12
CA LEU A 107 0.45 10.21 -2.30
C LEU A 107 0.17 9.43 -1.01
N ARG A 108 -1.01 9.58 -0.39
CA ARG A 108 -1.39 8.81 0.81
C ARG A 108 -1.24 7.29 0.66
N ARG A 109 -1.27 6.74 -0.56
CA ARG A 109 -1.10 5.31 -0.83
C ARG A 109 0.30 4.91 -1.29
N HIS A 110 1.13 5.87 -1.70
CA HIS A 110 2.46 5.64 -2.26
C HIS A 110 3.58 6.21 -1.39
N GLU A 111 3.22 7.07 -0.42
CA GLU A 111 4.05 7.81 0.54
C GLU A 111 5.06 8.78 -0.07
N ILE A 112 5.71 8.41 -1.18
CA ILE A 112 6.73 9.17 -1.88
C ILE A 112 6.52 9.09 -3.40
N ALA A 113 6.67 10.21 -4.09
CA ALA A 113 6.88 10.25 -5.54
C ALA A 113 8.34 10.56 -5.86
N ASN A 114 8.94 9.78 -6.76
CA ASN A 114 10.31 9.96 -7.24
C ASN A 114 10.26 10.52 -8.66
N THR A 115 10.77 11.73 -8.86
CA THR A 115 10.53 12.50 -10.09
C THR A 115 11.62 13.53 -10.27
N THR A 116 11.66 14.20 -11.43
CA THR A 116 12.53 15.34 -11.68
C THR A 116 11.72 16.60 -11.93
N ILE A 117 12.31 17.75 -11.60
CA ILE A 117 11.86 19.08 -12.04
C ILE A 117 13.12 19.82 -12.52
N ASP A 118 13.09 20.39 -13.73
CA ASP A 118 14.25 21.05 -14.34
C ASP A 118 15.48 20.12 -14.37
N SER A 119 15.27 18.84 -14.72
CA SER A 119 16.28 17.77 -14.70
C SER A 119 16.95 17.50 -13.34
N ARG A 120 16.41 18.02 -12.24
CA ARG A 120 16.90 17.78 -10.89
C ARG A 120 16.05 16.73 -10.17
N PRO A 121 16.64 15.66 -9.63
CA PRO A 121 15.91 14.68 -8.84
C PRO A 121 15.27 15.33 -7.61
N ILE A 122 13.99 15.04 -7.40
CA ILE A 122 13.26 15.41 -6.20
C ILE A 122 12.48 14.21 -5.65
N ALA A 123 12.19 14.27 -4.34
CA ALA A 123 11.29 13.35 -3.67
C ALA A 123 10.18 14.17 -3.00
N VAL A 124 8.92 13.78 -3.22
CA VAL A 124 7.76 14.45 -2.63
C VAL A 124 7.01 13.46 -1.75
N GLY A 125 6.96 13.73 -0.44
CA GLY A 125 6.31 12.88 0.55
C GLY A 125 5.01 13.47 1.13
N TYR A 126 4.09 12.60 1.57
CA TYR A 126 2.86 12.97 2.30
C TYR A 126 2.60 12.07 3.51
#